data_AF-A0A8T4DN19-F1
#
_entry.id   AF-A0A8T4DN19-F1
#
_cell.length_a   1.000
_cell.length_b   1.000
_cell.length_c   1.000
_cell.angle_alpha   90.00
_cell.angle_beta   90.00
_cell.angle_gamma   90.00
#
_symmetry.space_group_name_H-M   'P 1'
#
loop_
_entity.id
_entity.type
_entity.pdbx_description
1 polymer ?
#
loop_
_entity_poly.entity_id
_entity_poly.type
_entity_poly.pdbx_seq_one_letter_code
_entity_poly.pdbx_strand_id
1 'polypeptide(L)' 'MKKVTISIKGMHCRSCEELIKDALGEQKGIKSVKVSHEEGSAVVEFDDTKSDEKTIRDIIRKEGYET' A
#
# COMPACT_ATOMS: atom_id res chain seq x y z
N MET A 1 -13.88 -4.37 8.45
CA MET A 1 -12.42 -4.57 8.27
C MET A 1 -12.20 -5.42 7.05
N LYS A 2 -11.35 -4.97 6.14
CA LYS A 2 -11.05 -5.65 4.88
C LYS A 2 -9.54 -5.74 4.69
N LYS A 3 -9.13 -6.74 3.90
CA LYS A 3 -7.76 -6.97 3.49
C LYS A 3 -7.71 -6.97 1.96
N VAL A 4 -6.76 -6.25 1.40
CA VAL A 4 -6.51 -6.22 -0.04
C VAL A 4 -5.04 -6.49 -0.31
N THR A 5 -4.78 -7.21 -1.40
CA THR A 5 -3.43 -7.37 -1.96
C THR A 5 -3.36 -6.60 -3.27
N ILE A 6 -2.39 -5.70 -3.37
CA ILE A 6 -2.17 -4.84 -4.52
C ILE A 6 -0.81 -5.19 -5.11
N SER A 7 -0.78 -5.58 -6.38
CA SER A 7 0.48 -5.72 -7.11
C SER A 7 1.03 -4.35 -7.46
N ILE A 8 2.33 -4.14 -7.26
CA ILE A 8 2.99 -2.86 -7.43
C ILE A 8 4.15 -3.04 -8.41
N LYS A 9 4.15 -2.27 -9.50
CA LYS A 9 5.25 -2.25 -10.48
C LYS A 9 6.23 -1.12 -10.16
N GLY A 10 7.52 -1.35 -10.46
CA GLY A 10 8.59 -0.38 -10.25
C GLY A 10 9.23 -0.42 -8.85
N MET A 11 8.79 -1.32 -7.97
CA MET A 11 9.42 -1.54 -6.67
C MET A 11 10.62 -2.48 -6.83
N HIS A 12 11.83 -1.92 -6.83
CA HIS A 12 13.07 -2.67 -7.05
C HIS A 12 13.99 -2.70 -5.83
N CYS A 13 13.60 -2.04 -4.74
CA CYS A 13 14.49 -1.76 -3.63
C CYS A 13 13.77 -1.79 -2.28
N ARG A 14 14.49 -2.15 -1.23
CA ARG A 14 13.97 -2.10 0.15
C ARG A 14 13.56 -0.70 0.59
N SER A 15 14.22 0.35 0.09
CA SER A 15 13.82 1.73 0.35
C SER A 15 12.46 2.06 -0.27
N CYS A 16 12.15 1.47 -1.43
CA CYS A 16 10.90 1.63 -2.15
C CYS A 16 9.74 0.98 -1.37
N GLU A 17 10.01 -0.16 -0.75
CA GLU A 17 9.09 -0.86 0.15
C GLU A 17 8.73 -0.01 1.37
N GLU A 18 9.73 0.54 2.06
CA GLU A 18 9.52 1.34 3.27
C GLU A 18 8.78 2.65 2.96
N LEU A 19 9.06 3.32 1.83
CA LEU A 19 8.31 4.51 1.41
C LEU A 19 6.81 4.24 1.26
N ILE A 20 6.45 3.16 0.56
CA ILE A 20 5.04 2.79 0.35
C ILE A 20 4.38 2.40 1.68
N LYS A 21 5.13 1.70 2.54
CA LYS A 21 4.65 1.28 3.85
C LYS A 21 4.38 2.47 4.77
N ASP A 22 5.25 3.48 4.81
CA ASP A 22 5.04 4.72 5.55
C ASP A 22 3.84 5.49 5.00
N ALA A 23 3.80 5.74 3.68
CA ALA A 23 2.73 6.50 3.04
C ALA A 23 1.32 5.90 3.29
N LEU A 24 1.23 4.56 3.32
CA LEU A 24 0.00 3.84 3.66
C LEU A 24 -0.24 3.80 5.19
N GLY A 25 0.81 3.63 6.00
CA GLY A 25 0.72 3.57 7.46
C GLY A 25 0.19 4.87 8.08
N GLU A 26 0.46 6.01 7.45
CA GLU A 26 -0.02 7.32 7.89
C GLU A 26 -1.51 7.56 7.62
N GLN A 27 -2.16 6.72 6.82
CA GLN A 27 -3.56 6.94 6.45
C GLN A 27 -4.56 6.54 7.52
N LYS A 28 -5.54 7.42 7.71
CA LYS A 28 -6.68 7.13 8.57
C LYS A 28 -7.47 5.95 8.03
N GLY A 29 -7.70 4.96 8.89
CA GLY A 29 -8.44 3.75 8.54
C GLY A 29 -7.55 2.59 8.10
N ILE A 30 -6.28 2.82 7.81
CA ILE A 30 -5.31 1.72 7.64
C ILE A 30 -4.91 1.19 9.02
N LYS A 31 -4.81 -0.13 9.12
CA LYS A 31 -4.56 -0.86 10.38
C LYS A 31 -3.26 -1.64 10.34
N SER A 32 -2.94 -2.21 9.18
CA SER A 32 -1.73 -2.98 8.96
C SER A 32 -1.33 -2.85 7.51
N VAL A 33 -0.03 -2.72 7.26
CA VAL A 33 0.56 -2.66 5.93
C VAL A 33 1.76 -3.60 5.91
N LYS A 34 1.79 -4.50 4.94
CA LYS A 34 2.94 -5.34 4.62
C LYS A 34 3.27 -5.13 3.17
N VAL A 35 4.47 -4.67 2.87
CA VAL A 35 4.96 -4.47 1.51
C VAL A 35 6.12 -5.42 1.31
N SER A 36 6.23 -6.01 0.13
CA SER A 36 7.30 -6.92 -0.26
C SER A 36 7.82 -6.50 -1.63
N HIS A 37 9.02 -5.92 -1.67
CA HIS A 37 9.70 -5.61 -2.93
C HIS A 37 10.12 -6.87 -3.70
N GLU A 38 10.34 -7.99 -2.99
CA GLU A 38 10.65 -9.29 -3.62
C GLU A 38 9.44 -9.87 -4.36
N GLU A 39 8.25 -9.79 -3.76
CA GLU A 39 7.01 -10.26 -4.40
C GLU A 39 6.37 -9.21 -5.32
N GLY A 40 6.81 -7.95 -5.24
CA GLY A 40 6.22 -6.84 -5.99
C GLY A 40 4.77 -6.59 -5.60
N SER A 41 4.43 -6.68 -4.31
CA SER A 41 3.07 -6.48 -3.83
C SER A 41 2.98 -5.85 -2.43
N ALA A 42 1.85 -5.22 -2.15
CA ALA A 42 1.48 -4.72 -0.84
C ALA A 42 0.16 -5.35 -0.37
N VAL A 43 0.16 -5.82 0.87
CA VAL A 43 -0.99 -6.33 1.58
C VAL A 43 -1.41 -5.30 2.62
N VAL A 44 -2.63 -4.79 2.48
CA VAL A 44 -3.15 -3.70 3.32
C VAL A 44 -4.43 -4.16 4.01
N GLU A 45 -4.46 -4.00 5.32
CA GLU A 45 -5.66 -4.20 6.14
C GLU A 45 -6.21 -2.84 6.56
N PHE A 46 -7.48 -2.60 6.26
CA PHE A 46 -8.13 -1.31 6.48
C PHE A 46 -9.58 -1.44 6.96
N ASP A 47 -10.07 -0.37 7.56
CA ASP A 47 -11.46 -0.19 7.95
C ASP A 47 -12.27 0.35 6.76
N ASP A 48 -13.18 -0.47 6.22
CA ASP A 48 -13.98 -0.15 5.05
C ASP A 48 -15.02 0.94 5.27
N THR A 49 -15.17 1.42 6.52
CA THR A 49 -15.95 2.62 6.84
C THR A 49 -15.15 3.92 6.74
N LYS A 50 -13.82 3.83 6.65
CA LYS A 50 -12.89 4.97 6.70
C LYS A 50 -11.98 5.09 5.47
N SER A 51 -11.71 3.97 4.81
CA SER A 51 -10.87 3.90 3.63
C SER A 51 -11.36 2.79 2.70
N ASP A 52 -10.87 2.77 1.48
CA ASP A 52 -11.25 1.83 0.44
C ASP A 52 -10.07 1.51 -0.47
N GLU A 53 -10.20 0.44 -1.26
CA GLU A 53 -9.12 -0.03 -2.14
C GLU A 53 -8.66 1.05 -3.13
N LYS A 54 -9.56 1.88 -3.66
CA LYS A 54 -9.19 2.94 -4.60
C LYS A 54 -8.30 3.97 -3.93
N THR A 55 -8.65 4.39 -2.72
CA THR A 55 -7.83 5.32 -1.93
C THR A 55 -6.42 4.79 -1.72
N ILE A 56 -6.29 3.50 -1.36
CA ILE A 56 -5.00 2.82 -1.17
C ILE A 56 -4.16 2.83 -2.46
N ARG A 57 -4.77 2.49 -3.61
CA ARG A 57 -4.11 2.54 -4.92
C ARG A 57 -3.69 3.94 -5.31
N ASP A 58 -4.52 4.95 -5.03
CA ASP A 58 -4.22 6.36 -5.32
C ASP A 58 -2.97 6.85 -4.57
N ILE A 59 -2.78 6.42 -3.32
CA ILE A 59 -1.58 6.76 -2.53
C ILE A 59 -0.34 6.14 -3.16
N ILE A 60 -0.39 4.86 -3.51
CA ILE A 60 0.75 4.19 -4.15
C ILE A 60 1.12 4.86 -5.48
N ARG A 61 0.12 5.33 -6.25
CA ARG A 61 0.33 6.10 -7.49
C ARG A 61 0.93 7.48 -7.23
N LYS A 62 0.56 8.15 -6.14
CA LYS A 62 1.14 9.44 -5.75
C LYS A 62 2.62 9.33 -5.36
N GLU A 63 3.02 8.20 -4.79
CA GLU A 63 4.43 7.87 -4.53
C GLU A 63 5.21 7.50 -5.81
N GLY A 64 4.55 7.46 -6.97
CA GLY A 64 5.18 7.23 -8.27
C GLY A 64 5.19 5.77 -8.73
N TYR A 65 4.41 4.89 -8.11
CA TYR A 65 4.35 3.47 -8.47
C TYR A 65 3.03 3.09 -9.17
N GLU A 66 3.06 2.06 -10.02
CA GLU A 66 1.87 1.58 -10.73
C GLU A 66 1.21 0.39 -10.03
N THR A 67 -0.13 0.38 -9.98
CA THR A 67 -0.97 -0.63 -9.30
C THR A 67 -2.22 -1.01 -10.06
#